data_AF-A0A847L4F9-F1
#
_entry.id   AF-A0A847L4F9-F1
#
_cell.length_a   1.000
_cell.length_b   1.000
_cell.length_c   1.000
_cell.angle_alpha   90.00
_cell.angle_beta   90.00
_cell.angle_gamma   90.00
#
_symmetry.space_group_name_H-M   'P 1'
#
loop_
_entity.id
_entity.type
_entity.pdbx_description
1 polymer ?
#
loop_
_entity_poly.entity_id
_entity_poly.type
_entity_poly.pdbx_seq_one_letter_code
_entity_poly.pdbx_strand_id
1 'polypeptide(L)'
;MFILRQTIDNIPLTNINWQQGIIEEREATETQIELFYSKDGLIRITARRIYEIIEGGEDKKLIGGANALNTVLAQYSNVILKNPTRIISMELNYVGTVSNNNYNLTPAWVICVAEQNEDNEFNVLYDSYSYYVINAITGERILKAG
;
A
#
# COMPACT_ATOMS: atom_id res chain seq x y z
N MET A 1 -14.78 15.10 3.91
CA MET A 1 -13.35 14.90 4.22
C MET A 1 -12.66 14.52 2.94
N PHE A 2 -11.51 15.12 2.64
CA PHE A 2 -10.67 14.75 1.51
C PHE A 2 -9.37 14.17 2.03
N ILE A 3 -8.89 13.12 1.36
CA ILE A 3 -7.59 12.51 1.64
C ILE A 3 -6.67 12.87 0.47
N LEU A 4 -5.54 13.47 0.79
CA LEU A 4 -4.49 13.80 -0.17
C LEU A 4 -3.30 12.85 0.05
N ARG A 5 -2.47 12.72 -0.98
CA ARG A 5 -1.22 11.95 -0.91
C ARG A 5 -0.06 12.86 -1.27
N GLN A 6 1.05 12.70 -0.54
CA GLN A 6 2.32 13.26 -0.95
C GLN A 6 2.74 12.56 -2.26
N THR A 7 3.39 13.28 -3.16
CA THR A 7 3.93 12.75 -4.41
C THR A 7 5.41 13.04 -4.52
N ILE A 8 6.19 12.07 -5.01
CA ILE A 8 7.59 12.21 -5.40
C ILE A 8 7.68 11.73 -6.85
N ASP A 9 8.29 12.51 -7.74
CA ASP A 9 8.40 12.15 -9.17
C ASP A 9 7.04 11.81 -9.84
N ASN A 10 5.98 12.49 -9.42
CA ASN A 10 4.58 12.23 -9.81
C ASN A 10 4.05 10.83 -9.42
N ILE A 11 4.77 10.09 -8.58
CA ILE A 11 4.33 8.84 -7.98
C ILE A 11 3.84 9.14 -6.55
N PRO A 12 2.60 8.74 -6.20
CA PRO A 12 2.09 8.95 -4.84
C PRO A 12 2.84 8.09 -3.83
N LEU A 13 3.05 8.60 -2.62
CA LEU A 13 3.37 7.76 -1.48
C LEU A 13 2.11 7.02 -1.03
N THR A 14 2.30 5.78 -0.59
CA THR A 14 1.22 4.99 -0.03
C THR A 14 0.64 5.67 1.23
N ASN A 15 -0.68 5.69 1.31
CA ASN A 15 -1.45 6.10 2.49
C ASN A 15 -2.22 4.93 3.11
N ILE A 16 -1.89 3.70 2.67
CA ILE A 16 -2.49 2.48 3.19
C ILE A 16 -1.50 1.77 4.09
N ASN A 17 -2.02 1.15 5.14
CA ASN A 17 -1.29 0.13 5.85
C ASN A 17 -1.28 -1.15 5.00
N TRP A 18 -0.11 -1.47 4.46
CA TRP A 18 0.10 -2.62 3.56
C TRP A 18 0.83 -3.78 4.23
N GLN A 19 1.31 -3.60 5.47
CA GLN A 19 2.11 -4.60 6.15
C GLN A 19 1.24 -5.76 6.63
N GLN A 20 1.81 -6.95 6.64
CA GLN A 20 1.15 -8.12 7.23
C GLN A 20 1.54 -8.26 8.70
N GLY A 21 0.56 -8.33 9.60
CA GLY A 21 0.80 -8.57 11.03
C GLY A 21 0.63 -7.34 11.92
N ILE A 22 1.12 -7.43 13.17
CA ILE A 22 1.10 -6.34 14.15
C ILE A 22 2.22 -5.35 13.79
N ILE A 23 1.91 -4.06 13.82
CA ILE A 23 2.83 -2.98 13.50
C ILE A 23 3.23 -2.28 14.78
N GLU A 24 4.52 -2.17 15.04
CA GLU A 24 5.01 -1.28 16.08
C GLU A 24 4.89 0.17 15.61
N GLU A 25 4.59 1.10 16.52
CA GLU A 25 4.35 2.52 16.16
C GLU A 25 5.52 3.15 15.35
N ARG A 26 6.73 2.63 15.53
CA ARG A 26 7.96 3.06 14.83
C ARG A 26 8.10 2.48 13.41
N GLU A 27 7.23 1.57 13.01
CA GLU A 27 7.23 0.89 11.71
C GLU A 27 6.11 1.41 10.79
N ALA A 28 5.27 2.34 11.25
CA ALA A 28 4.23 2.94 10.43
C ALA A 28 4.86 3.86 9.35
N THR A 29 4.73 3.47 8.08
CA THR A 29 5.35 4.16 6.94
C THR A 29 4.34 4.80 5.98
N GLU A 30 3.05 4.66 6.27
CA GLU A 30 1.98 5.27 5.49
C GLU A 30 1.84 6.76 5.78
N THR A 31 1.73 7.56 4.72
CA THR A 31 1.50 9.00 4.84
C THR A 31 0.02 9.31 5.03
N GLN A 32 -0.30 10.36 5.79
CA GLN A 32 -1.70 10.76 6.00
C GLN A 32 -1.83 12.28 5.86
N ILE A 33 -2.58 12.73 4.86
CA ILE A 33 -2.98 14.14 4.71
C ILE A 33 -4.50 14.21 4.59
N GLU A 34 -5.15 14.80 5.58
CA GLU A 34 -6.60 14.89 5.70
C GLU A 34 -7.06 16.35 5.74
N LEU A 35 -8.06 16.66 4.92
CA LEU A 35 -8.73 17.95 4.87
C LEU A 35 -10.19 17.78 5.30
N PHE A 36 -10.60 18.55 6.30
CA PHE A 36 -11.97 18.59 6.81
C PHE A 36 -12.64 19.89 6.40
N TYR A 37 -13.76 19.78 5.69
CA TYR A 37 -14.58 20.92 5.24
C TYR A 37 -15.95 20.90 5.93
N SER A 38 -16.50 22.09 6.19
CA SER A 38 -17.92 22.31 6.45
C SER A 38 -18.55 23.04 5.26
N LYS A 39 -19.85 23.32 5.38
CA LYS A 39 -20.56 24.24 4.49
C LYS A 39 -19.91 25.63 4.38
N ASP A 40 -19.15 26.04 5.40
CA ASP A 40 -18.53 27.38 5.49
C ASP A 40 -17.08 27.38 4.98
N GLY A 41 -16.56 26.23 4.53
CA GLY A 41 -15.22 26.10 3.96
C GLY A 41 -14.32 25.12 4.72
N LEU A 42 -13.01 25.27 4.53
CA LEU A 42 -12.00 24.40 5.15
C LEU A 42 -11.89 24.69 6.66
N ILE A 43 -12.07 23.65 7.49
CA ILE A 43 -12.01 23.75 8.95
C ILE A 43 -10.64 23.31 9.49
N ARG A 44 -10.09 22.23 8.94
CA ARG A 44 -8.86 21.61 9.48
C ARG A 44 -8.07 20.90 8.40
N ILE A 45 -6.76 21.03 8.50
CA ILE A 45 -5.78 20.19 7.79
C ILE A 45 -5.03 19.38 8.84
N THR A 46 -4.83 18.09 8.59
CA THR A 46 -3.96 17.24 9.40
C THR A 46 -3.01 16.52 8.47
N ALA A 47 -1.71 16.67 8.68
CA ALA A 47 -0.67 15.99 7.93
C ALA A 47 0.24 15.24 8.92
N ARG A 48 0.48 13.96 8.67
CA ARG A 48 1.30 13.08 9.50
C ARG A 48 2.19 12.22 8.62
N ARG A 49 3.38 11.89 9.14
CA ARG A 49 4.37 11.01 8.49
C ARG A 49 4.68 11.45 7.06
N ILE A 50 4.89 12.76 6.88
CA ILE A 50 5.31 13.34 5.61
C ILE A 50 6.83 13.19 5.50
N TYR A 51 7.30 12.75 4.33
CA TYR A 51 8.71 12.50 4.11
C TYR A 51 9.43 13.73 3.57
N GLU A 52 10.61 14.00 4.09
CA GLU A 52 11.58 14.91 3.49
C GLU A 52 12.62 14.06 2.74
N ILE A 53 12.91 14.42 1.49
CA ILE A 53 13.88 13.69 0.66
C ILE A 53 15.25 14.31 0.88
N ILE A 54 16.08 13.59 1.63
CA ILE A 54 17.45 14.00 1.96
C ILE A 54 18.47 13.50 0.93
N GLU A 55 18.16 12.40 0.25
CA GLU A 55 19.02 11.76 -0.74
C GLU A 55 18.14 11.16 -1.84
N GLY A 56 18.50 11.44 -3.10
CA GLY A 56 17.82 10.89 -4.27
C GLY A 56 18.24 9.46 -4.56
N GLY A 57 17.32 8.68 -5.12
CA GLY A 57 17.60 7.32 -5.59
C GLY A 57 18.31 7.29 -6.95
N GLU A 58 18.66 6.08 -7.38
CA GLU A 58 19.17 5.82 -8.74
C GLU A 58 18.03 5.72 -9.76
N ASP A 59 18.26 6.24 -10.96
CA ASP A 59 17.36 6.03 -12.10
C ASP A 59 17.37 4.56 -12.53
N LYS A 60 16.29 3.84 -12.21
CA LYS A 60 16.11 2.43 -12.58
C LYS A 60 14.85 2.24 -13.38
N LYS A 61 14.94 1.35 -14.37
CA LYS A 61 13.78 0.91 -15.14
C LYS A 61 12.83 0.15 -14.23
N LEU A 62 11.58 0.60 -14.17
CA LEU A 62 10.52 -0.08 -13.43
C LEU A 62 9.89 -1.20 -14.26
N ILE A 63 9.51 -2.29 -13.61
CA ILE A 63 8.67 -3.31 -14.21
C ILE A 63 7.26 -2.75 -14.46
N GLY A 64 6.64 -3.19 -15.56
CA GLY A 64 5.25 -2.85 -15.84
C GLY A 64 4.27 -3.58 -14.92
N GLY A 65 3.06 -3.04 -14.79
CA GLY A 65 2.03 -3.62 -13.91
C GLY A 65 1.69 -5.08 -14.24
N ALA A 66 1.69 -5.48 -15.52
CA ALA A 66 1.46 -6.88 -15.90
C ALA A 66 2.47 -7.86 -15.27
N ASN A 67 3.74 -7.47 -15.16
CA ASN A 67 4.78 -8.30 -14.55
C ASN A 67 4.58 -8.40 -13.03
N ALA A 68 4.25 -7.30 -12.36
CA ALA A 68 3.95 -7.31 -10.93
C ALA A 68 2.70 -8.14 -10.62
N LEU A 69 1.68 -8.06 -11.47
CA LEU A 69 0.47 -8.88 -11.35
C LEU A 69 0.79 -10.37 -11.49
N ASN A 70 1.64 -10.75 -12.44
CA ASN A 70 2.06 -12.14 -12.61
C ASN A 70 2.75 -12.70 -11.36
N THR A 71 3.54 -11.89 -10.65
CA THR A 71 4.13 -12.28 -9.35
C THR A 71 3.07 -12.64 -8.32
N VAL A 72 1.97 -11.88 -8.26
CA VAL A 72 0.85 -12.16 -7.34
C VAL A 72 0.08 -13.41 -7.77
N LEU A 73 -0.26 -13.53 -9.06
CA LEU A 73 -0.99 -14.68 -9.60
C LEU A 73 -0.21 -16.00 -9.41
N ALA A 74 1.11 -15.97 -9.52
CA ALA A 74 1.97 -17.14 -9.25
C ALA A 74 1.94 -17.59 -7.77
N GLN A 75 1.60 -16.70 -6.82
CA GLN A 75 1.38 -17.09 -5.43
C GLN A 75 0.05 -17.83 -5.27
N TYR A 76 -0.97 -17.40 -6.01
CA TYR A 76 -2.29 -18.05 -6.01
C TYR A 76 -2.31 -19.37 -6.79
N SER A 77 -1.45 -19.57 -7.79
CA SER A 77 -1.39 -20.85 -8.52
C SER A 77 -0.99 -22.03 -7.63
N ASN A 78 -0.35 -21.75 -6.48
CA ASN A 78 0.13 -22.75 -5.54
C ASN A 78 -0.82 -22.97 -4.35
N VAL A 79 -1.98 -22.31 -4.32
CA VAL A 79 -2.92 -22.36 -3.19
C VAL A 79 -4.33 -22.72 -3.71
N ILE A 80 -5.01 -23.61 -3.00
CA ILE A 80 -6.43 -23.87 -3.24
C ILE A 80 -7.22 -22.69 -2.65
N LEU A 81 -7.76 -21.85 -3.53
CA LEU A 81 -8.66 -20.77 -3.15
C LEU A 81 -9.95 -21.36 -2.57
N LYS A 82 -10.19 -21.12 -1.28
CA LYS A 82 -11.41 -21.57 -0.58
C LYS A 82 -12.59 -20.63 -0.81
N ASN A 83 -12.29 -19.35 -0.98
CA ASN A 83 -13.27 -18.28 -1.08
C ASN A 83 -13.12 -17.50 -2.40
N PRO A 84 -14.19 -16.88 -2.91
CA PRO A 84 -14.11 -15.98 -4.04
C PRO A 84 -13.10 -14.86 -3.77
N THR A 85 -12.09 -14.75 -4.63
CA THR A 85 -10.99 -13.78 -4.50
C THR A 85 -10.94 -12.90 -5.75
N ARG A 86 -10.76 -11.59 -5.56
CA ARG A 86 -10.72 -10.61 -6.66
C ARG A 86 -9.71 -9.51 -6.40
N ILE A 87 -9.05 -9.05 -7.48
CA ILE A 87 -8.19 -7.87 -7.44
C ILE A 87 -9.07 -6.64 -7.57
N ILE A 88 -8.96 -5.73 -6.62
CA ILE A 88 -9.79 -4.51 -6.53
C ILE A 88 -9.07 -3.31 -7.13
N SER A 89 -7.77 -3.21 -6.89
CA SER A 89 -6.96 -2.10 -7.39
C SER A 89 -5.50 -2.49 -7.56
N MET A 90 -4.82 -1.74 -8.40
CA MET A 90 -3.39 -1.85 -8.64
C MET A 90 -2.85 -0.47 -9.00
N GLU A 91 -1.88 0.01 -8.23
CA GLU A 91 -1.31 1.34 -8.43
C GLU A 91 0.18 1.37 -8.10
N LEU A 92 0.95 2.09 -8.91
CA LEU A 92 2.36 2.38 -8.62
C LEU A 92 2.44 3.45 -7.53
N ASN A 93 3.05 3.11 -6.40
CA ASN A 93 3.25 4.00 -5.27
C ASN A 93 4.71 3.95 -4.80
N TYR A 94 5.17 4.96 -4.08
CA TYR A 94 6.31 4.78 -3.17
C TYR A 94 5.82 4.16 -1.86
N VAL A 95 6.52 3.12 -1.39
CA VAL A 95 6.32 2.54 -0.06
C VAL A 95 7.55 2.80 0.79
N GLY A 96 7.33 3.17 2.06
CA GLY A 96 8.41 3.33 3.01
C GLY A 96 8.79 2.00 3.66
N THR A 97 10.08 1.74 3.74
CA THR A 97 10.66 0.69 4.58
C THR A 97 11.66 1.31 5.56
N VAL A 98 11.83 0.70 6.73
CA VAL A 98 12.74 1.12 7.78
C VAL A 98 13.86 0.08 7.87
N SER A 99 15.10 0.53 7.70
CA SER A 99 16.28 -0.31 7.90
C SER A 99 17.35 0.49 8.62
N ASN A 100 17.93 -0.04 9.70
CA ASN A 100 18.99 0.63 10.46
C ASN A 100 18.63 2.07 10.90
N ASN A 101 17.39 2.29 11.35
CA ASN A 101 16.82 3.61 11.71
C ASN A 101 16.71 4.62 10.55
N ASN A 102 16.94 4.19 9.30
CA ASN A 102 16.75 5.01 8.11
C ASN A 102 15.47 4.60 7.39
N TYR A 103 14.72 5.59 6.92
CA TYR A 103 13.57 5.37 6.05
C TYR A 103 14.04 5.36 4.59
N ASN A 104 13.67 4.32 3.87
CA ASN A 104 13.89 4.19 2.44
C ASN A 104 12.54 4.21 1.72
N LEU A 105 12.46 4.96 0.64
CA LEU A 105 11.28 4.96 -0.23
C LEU A 105 11.58 4.09 -1.45
N THR A 106 10.79 3.05 -1.64
CA THR A 106 10.92 2.13 -2.77
C THR A 106 9.71 2.26 -3.67
N PRO A 107 9.86 2.48 -5.00
CA PRO A 107 8.71 2.42 -5.90
C PRO A 107 8.21 0.98 -5.95
N ALA A 108 6.91 0.79 -5.78
CA ALA A 108 6.27 -0.51 -5.71
C ALA A 108 4.87 -0.50 -6.30
N TRP A 109 4.52 -1.61 -6.95
CA TRP A 109 3.14 -1.89 -7.32
C TRP A 109 2.39 -2.39 -6.10
N VAL A 110 1.42 -1.61 -5.64
CA VAL A 110 0.54 -1.93 -4.52
C VAL A 110 -0.76 -2.48 -5.09
N ILE A 111 -1.03 -3.76 -4.82
CA ILE A 111 -2.17 -4.50 -5.34
C ILE A 111 -3.11 -4.82 -4.18
N CYS A 112 -4.36 -4.36 -4.26
CA CYS A 112 -5.40 -4.68 -3.29
C CYS A 112 -6.19 -5.91 -3.75
N VAL A 113 -6.28 -6.90 -2.87
CA VAL A 113 -7.06 -8.12 -3.09
C VAL A 113 -8.16 -8.20 -2.05
N ALA A 114 -9.39 -8.41 -2.52
CA ALA A 114 -10.53 -8.73 -1.68
C ALA A 114 -10.83 -10.22 -1.72
N GLU A 115 -11.07 -10.79 -0.54
CA GLU A 115 -11.55 -12.16 -0.37
C GLU A 115 -12.92 -12.10 0.32
N GLN A 116 -13.94 -12.71 -0.28
CA GLN A 116 -15.29 -12.74 0.28
C GLN A 116 -15.37 -13.84 1.34
N ASN A 117 -15.70 -13.46 2.57
CA ASN A 117 -15.87 -14.36 3.70
C ASN A 117 -17.33 -14.38 4.14
N GLU A 118 -17.67 -15.42 4.90
CA GLU A 118 -18.97 -15.57 5.56
C GLU A 118 -18.77 -15.51 7.08
N ASP A 119 -19.55 -14.66 7.73
CA ASP A 119 -19.69 -14.70 9.18
C ASP A 119 -20.85 -15.65 9.52
N ASN A 120 -20.51 -16.85 10.00
CA ASN A 120 -21.47 -17.89 10.32
C ASN A 120 -22.40 -17.54 11.50
N GLU A 121 -21.99 -16.60 12.38
CA GLU A 121 -22.81 -16.20 13.53
C GLU A 121 -23.95 -15.26 13.08
N PHE A 122 -23.68 -14.38 12.12
CA PHE A 122 -24.63 -13.38 11.65
C PHE A 122 -25.21 -13.66 10.26
N ASN A 123 -24.72 -14.70 9.56
CA ASN A 123 -25.09 -15.06 8.19
C ASN A 123 -24.93 -13.88 7.21
N VAL A 124 -23.79 -13.19 7.32
CA VAL A 124 -23.46 -12.01 6.49
C VAL A 124 -22.19 -12.29 5.69
N LEU A 125 -22.22 -11.90 4.41
CA LEU A 125 -21.04 -11.87 3.56
C LEU A 125 -20.30 -10.55 3.71
N TYR A 126 -18.98 -10.61 3.87
CA TYR A 126 -18.13 -9.42 3.94
C TYR A 126 -16.81 -9.66 3.21
N ASP A 127 -16.17 -8.59 2.75
CA ASP A 127 -14.84 -8.68 2.14
C ASP A 127 -13.75 -8.42 3.18
N SER A 128 -12.77 -9.31 3.25
CA SER A 128 -11.48 -9.00 3.86
C SER A 128 -10.55 -8.45 2.78
N TYR A 129 -9.71 -7.49 3.15
CA TYR A 129 -8.79 -6.82 2.23
C TYR A 129 -7.35 -7.13 2.62
N SER A 130 -6.54 -7.47 1.63
CA SER A 130 -5.10 -7.68 1.78
C SER A 130 -4.34 -6.93 0.70
N TYR A 131 -3.11 -6.53 1.02
CA TYR A 131 -2.26 -5.79 0.11
C TYR A 131 -1.00 -6.59 -0.23
N TYR A 132 -0.70 -6.62 -1.53
CA TYR A 132 0.51 -7.20 -2.08
C TYR A 132 1.36 -6.06 -2.62
N VAL A 133 2.54 -5.88 -2.03
CA VAL A 133 3.48 -4.83 -2.41
C VAL A 133 4.62 -5.48 -3.18
N ILE A 134 4.73 -5.18 -4.46
CA ILE A 134 5.76 -5.73 -5.34
C ILE A 134 6.74 -4.61 -5.67
N ASN A 135 8.01 -4.78 -5.30
CA ASN A 135 9.08 -3.85 -5.63
C ASN A 135 9.12 -3.63 -7.15
N ALA A 136 8.96 -2.37 -7.59
CA ALA A 136 8.86 -2.06 -9.01
C ALA A 136 10.22 -2.14 -9.72
N ILE A 137 11.33 -2.23 -8.99
CA ILE A 137 12.68 -2.39 -9.54
C ILE A 137 13.01 -3.89 -9.69
N THR A 138 12.77 -4.69 -8.65
CA THR A 138 13.19 -6.11 -8.62
C THR A 138 12.10 -7.09 -9.04
N GLY A 139 10.83 -6.71 -8.92
CA GLY A 139 9.68 -7.60 -9.11
C GLY A 139 9.42 -8.55 -7.93
N GLU A 140 10.17 -8.41 -6.85
CA GLU A 140 10.03 -9.21 -5.64
C GLU A 140 8.99 -8.61 -4.69
N ARG A 141 8.36 -9.46 -3.88
CA ARG A 141 7.37 -9.02 -2.89
C ARG A 141 8.05 -8.44 -1.66
N ILE A 142 7.59 -7.26 -1.23
CA ILE A 142 7.94 -6.64 0.04
C ILE A 142 6.91 -7.11 1.09
N LEU A 143 7.38 -7.70 2.19
CA LEU A 143 6.52 -8.34 3.19
C LEU A 143 6.20 -7.46 4.40
N LYS A 144 7.15 -6.61 4.79
CA LYS A 144 7.08 -5.75 5.99
C LYS A 144 7.85 -4.46 5.76
N ALA A 145 7.50 -3.40 6.48
CA ALA A 145 8.21 -2.14 6.36
C ALA A 145 9.53 -2.16 7.15
N GLY A 146 9.60 -2.79 8.32
CA GLY A 146 10.80 -2.93 9.16
C GLY A 146 10.98 -4.36 9.64
#